data_AF-A0AA37BH56-F1
#
_entry.id   AF-A0AA37BH56-F1
#
_cell.length_a   1.000
_cell.length_b   1.000
_cell.length_c   1.000
_cell.angle_alpha   90.00
_cell.angle_beta   90.00
_cell.angle_gamma   90.00
#
_symmetry.space_group_name_H-M   'P 1'
#
loop_
_entity.id
_entity.type
_entity.pdbx_description
1 polymer ?
#
loop_
_entity_poly.entity_id
_entity_poly.type
_entity_poly.pdbx_seq_one_letter_code
_entity_poly.pdbx_strand_id
1 'polypeptide(L)'
;MAARGGKGVSRAVGGFFGRLGARFFRRSGSAQAAAATPGPAVVANDIPIRYDLTGPQARNSLTNLSTDSPTRLDDFRPGSGFSGVYDHSSRRFLAYPSGDSTLRSGAVPENAVPRYGGHYDVNSIFTRATGTNPDRSVGFTAILREDGSIGMHWVSRSVNGANPSFQGVEVPEHLRGPIMELIRQTTNRQVWPTR
;
A
#
# COMPACT_ATOMS: atom_id res chain seq x y z
N MET A 1 47.97 18.66 29.96
CA MET A 1 48.91 17.61 30.39
C MET A 1 48.48 16.29 29.76
N ALA A 2 49.43 15.59 29.12
CA ALA A 2 49.39 14.23 28.51
C ALA A 2 48.33 13.97 27.42
N ALA A 3 48.61 13.80 26.11
CA ALA A 3 49.64 13.11 25.31
C ALA A 3 49.52 11.57 25.19
N ARG A 4 49.72 11.11 23.94
CA ARG A 4 49.94 9.74 23.40
C ARG A 4 48.66 9.02 22.92
N GLY A 5 48.57 8.46 21.71
CA GLY A 5 49.58 8.07 20.73
C GLY A 5 49.56 6.54 20.54
N GLY A 6 49.26 6.06 19.33
CA GLY A 6 49.34 4.63 19.02
C GLY A 6 49.08 4.31 17.54
N LYS A 7 50.15 4.19 16.75
CA LYS A 7 50.20 3.64 15.39
C LYS A 7 50.73 2.20 15.45
N GLY A 8 50.19 1.29 14.62
CA GLY A 8 50.84 0.04 14.17
C GLY A 8 50.46 -0.17 12.69
N VAL A 9 51.34 -0.07 11.69
CA VAL A 9 52.42 -0.99 11.23
C VAL A 9 51.84 -2.36 10.84
N SER A 10 51.52 -2.64 9.57
CA SER A 10 52.34 -2.99 8.38
C SER A 10 52.66 -4.50 8.18
N ARG A 11 52.32 -4.96 6.96
CA ARG A 11 52.98 -5.93 6.04
C ARG A 11 52.82 -7.46 6.19
N ALA A 12 52.42 -8.07 5.06
CA ALA A 12 53.03 -9.21 4.34
C ALA A 12 52.37 -9.23 2.93
N VAL A 13 52.98 -9.24 1.73
CA VAL A 13 54.18 -9.83 1.08
C VAL A 13 54.10 -11.35 0.84
N GLY A 14 54.13 -11.72 -0.46
CA GLY A 14 54.38 -13.06 -1.00
C GLY A 14 53.17 -13.57 -1.81
N GLY A 15 53.20 -13.86 -3.11
CA GLY A 15 54.30 -14.15 -4.03
C GLY A 15 54.21 -15.60 -4.53
N PHE A 16 54.36 -15.76 -5.84
CA PHE A 16 54.97 -16.90 -6.55
C PHE A 16 54.11 -17.81 -7.46
N PHE A 17 54.76 -18.08 -8.60
CA PHE A 17 54.37 -18.70 -9.86
C PHE A 17 54.19 -20.23 -9.79
N GLY A 18 53.47 -20.81 -10.76
CA GLY A 18 53.55 -22.26 -10.98
C GLY A 18 52.76 -22.87 -12.14
N ARG A 19 53.33 -22.77 -13.34
CA ARG A 19 53.43 -23.81 -14.40
C ARG A 19 52.22 -24.32 -15.21
N LEU A 20 52.49 -24.28 -16.52
CA LEU A 20 51.96 -25.08 -17.63
C LEU A 20 51.75 -26.57 -17.33
N GLY A 21 50.66 -27.11 -17.87
CA GLY A 21 50.47 -28.53 -18.15
C GLY A 21 49.54 -28.71 -19.35
N ALA A 22 50.01 -29.39 -20.39
CA ALA A 22 49.38 -29.51 -21.70
C ALA A 22 48.32 -30.63 -21.79
N ARG A 23 47.32 -30.37 -22.64
CA ARG A 23 46.56 -31.27 -23.55
C ARG A 23 46.17 -32.67 -23.06
N PHE A 24 44.85 -32.93 -23.03
CA PHE A 24 44.27 -34.15 -23.59
C PHE A 24 42.88 -33.89 -24.19
N PHE A 25 42.70 -34.37 -25.42
CA PHE A 25 41.44 -34.45 -26.16
C PHE A 25 40.48 -35.42 -25.47
N ARG A 26 39.22 -35.00 -25.24
CA ARG A 26 38.08 -35.93 -25.30
C ARG A 26 36.81 -35.18 -25.70
N ARG A 27 36.45 -35.34 -26.98
CA ARG A 27 35.15 -35.01 -27.52
C ARG A 27 34.16 -36.05 -26.97
N SER A 28 33.39 -35.66 -25.98
CA SER A 28 32.22 -36.39 -25.52
C SER A 28 31.05 -35.44 -25.61
N GLY A 29 30.17 -35.67 -26.58
CA GLY A 29 28.87 -34.99 -26.62
C GLY A 29 28.07 -35.41 -25.41
N SER A 30 27.77 -34.45 -24.54
CA SER A 30 26.74 -34.56 -23.52
C SER A 30 25.88 -33.32 -23.69
N ALA A 31 24.65 -33.53 -24.14
CA ALA A 31 23.61 -32.53 -24.13
C ALA A 31 23.59 -31.89 -22.73
N GLN A 32 23.91 -30.60 -22.68
CA GLN A 32 23.80 -29.81 -21.46
C GLN A 32 22.30 -29.62 -21.22
N ALA A 33 21.70 -30.59 -20.54
CA ALA A 33 20.38 -30.43 -19.96
C ALA A 33 20.45 -29.19 -19.07
N ALA A 34 19.80 -28.11 -19.50
CA ALA A 34 19.63 -26.93 -18.70
C ALA A 34 18.97 -27.37 -17.39
N ALA A 35 19.71 -27.28 -16.29
CA ALA A 35 19.15 -27.45 -14.97
C ALA A 35 18.16 -26.30 -14.78
N ALA A 36 16.87 -26.58 -14.99
CA ALA A 36 15.80 -25.67 -14.64
C ALA A 36 15.93 -25.38 -13.14
N THR A 37 16.34 -24.17 -12.79
CA THR A 37 16.21 -23.67 -11.43
C THR A 37 14.74 -23.80 -11.06
N PRO A 38 14.36 -24.56 -10.02
CA PRO A 38 13.00 -24.51 -9.53
C PRO A 38 12.77 -23.07 -9.04
N GLY A 39 12.01 -22.30 -9.83
CA GLY A 39 11.52 -21.01 -9.39
C GLY A 39 10.76 -21.18 -8.08
N PRO A 40 10.75 -20.17 -7.19
CA PRO A 40 9.98 -20.27 -5.96
C PRO A 40 8.54 -20.65 -6.32
N ALA A 41 8.03 -21.70 -5.69
CA ALA A 41 6.66 -22.12 -5.83
C ALA A 41 5.77 -20.96 -5.39
N VAL A 42 5.21 -20.24 -6.37
CA VAL A 42 4.14 -19.28 -6.13
C VAL A 42 2.94 -20.14 -5.75
N VAL A 43 2.72 -20.33 -4.46
CA VAL A 43 1.47 -20.87 -3.95
C VAL A 43 0.43 -19.77 -4.16
N ALA A 44 -0.04 -19.65 -5.40
CA ALA A 44 -1.24 -18.93 -5.74
C ALA A 44 -2.40 -19.75 -5.18
N ASN A 45 -2.73 -19.51 -3.90
CA ASN A 45 -4.08 -19.79 -3.42
C ASN A 45 -5.02 -18.78 -4.07
N ASP A 46 -5.25 -18.97 -5.38
CA ASP A 46 -6.31 -18.32 -6.17
C ASP A 46 -7.65 -18.89 -5.72
N ILE A 47 -8.06 -18.54 -4.50
CA ILE A 47 -9.49 -18.37 -4.26
C ILE A 47 -9.78 -16.98 -4.83
N PRO A 48 -10.49 -16.86 -5.97
CA PRO A 48 -11.03 -15.58 -6.37
C PRO A 48 -12.12 -15.24 -5.35
N ILE A 49 -11.73 -14.68 -4.21
CA ILE A 49 -12.66 -13.96 -3.38
C ILE A 49 -13.11 -12.82 -4.27
N ARG A 50 -14.32 -12.94 -4.83
CA ARG A 50 -14.95 -11.83 -5.52
C ARG A 50 -15.24 -10.79 -4.46
N TYR A 51 -14.31 -9.87 -4.32
CA TYR A 51 -14.48 -8.66 -3.55
C TYR A 51 -15.55 -7.87 -4.26
N ASP A 52 -16.79 -8.01 -3.81
CA ASP A 52 -17.93 -7.36 -4.43
C ASP A 52 -18.56 -6.46 -3.38
N LEU A 53 -18.09 -5.21 -3.34
CA LEU A 53 -18.91 -4.16 -2.75
C LEU A 53 -20.15 -4.04 -3.62
N THR A 54 -21.28 -4.50 -3.11
CA THR A 54 -22.57 -4.39 -3.78
C THR A 54 -22.86 -2.94 -4.17
N GLY A 55 -23.66 -2.72 -5.23
CA GLY A 55 -23.92 -1.39 -5.80
C GLY A 55 -24.17 -0.25 -4.79
N PRO A 56 -25.03 -0.42 -3.77
CA PRO A 56 -25.25 0.62 -2.75
C PRO A 56 -24.03 0.91 -1.86
N GLN A 57 -23.20 -0.10 -1.57
CA GLN A 57 -21.99 0.04 -0.75
C GLN A 57 -20.85 0.68 -1.54
N ALA A 58 -20.71 0.34 -2.82
CA ALA A 58 -19.72 0.94 -3.71
C ALA A 58 -20.07 2.39 -4.08
N ARG A 59 -21.37 2.72 -4.17
CA ARG A 59 -21.84 4.07 -4.49
C ARG A 59 -21.21 5.10 -3.56
N ASN A 60 -20.77 6.24 -4.11
CA ASN A 60 -20.19 7.36 -3.34
C ASN A 60 -18.88 7.05 -2.60
N SER A 61 -18.31 5.86 -2.75
CA SER A 61 -17.05 5.47 -2.13
C SER A 61 -15.87 5.70 -3.08
N LEU A 62 -14.68 5.91 -2.49
CA LEU A 62 -13.41 5.81 -3.21
C LEU A 62 -12.89 4.40 -2.96
N THR A 63 -12.85 3.56 -3.99
CA THR A 63 -12.48 2.16 -3.82
C THR A 63 -12.02 1.53 -5.12
N ASN A 64 -11.11 0.56 -5.01
CA ASN A 64 -10.77 -0.37 -6.10
C ASN A 64 -11.36 -1.78 -5.89
N LEU A 65 -12.36 -1.91 -5.02
CA LEU A 65 -13.06 -3.17 -4.74
C LEU A 65 -14.22 -3.44 -5.71
N SER A 66 -14.53 -2.54 -6.63
CA SER A 66 -15.57 -2.73 -7.64
C SER A 66 -15.13 -2.09 -8.95
N THR A 67 -15.32 -2.79 -10.06
CA THR A 67 -15.11 -2.26 -11.43
C THR A 67 -16.21 -1.29 -11.82
N ASP A 68 -17.37 -1.40 -11.18
CA ASP A 68 -18.59 -0.71 -11.52
C ASP A 68 -18.89 0.42 -10.53
N SER A 69 -17.91 0.85 -9.75
CA SER A 69 -18.02 2.07 -8.96
C SER A 69 -17.74 3.26 -9.85
N PRO A 70 -18.75 3.95 -10.43
CA PRO A 70 -18.50 5.27 -10.95
C PRO A 70 -18.08 6.08 -9.74
N THR A 71 -16.80 6.42 -9.64
CA THR A 71 -16.35 7.34 -8.61
C THR A 71 -17.05 8.67 -8.89
N ARG A 72 -18.17 8.93 -8.18
CA ARG A 72 -19.00 10.12 -8.35
C ARG A 72 -18.40 11.31 -7.60
N LEU A 73 -17.08 11.46 -7.62
CA LEU A 73 -16.38 12.55 -6.93
C LEU A 73 -16.89 13.92 -7.39
N ASP A 74 -17.31 14.04 -8.64
CA ASP A 74 -17.88 15.27 -9.19
C ASP A 74 -19.24 15.62 -8.58
N ASP A 75 -19.95 14.64 -8.00
CA ASP A 75 -21.20 14.88 -7.28
C ASP A 75 -20.95 15.39 -5.85
N PHE A 76 -19.71 15.43 -5.36
CA PHE A 76 -19.37 15.97 -4.03
C PHE A 76 -19.02 17.45 -4.08
N ARG A 77 -19.31 18.16 -2.99
CA ARG A 77 -18.82 19.52 -2.79
C ARG A 77 -17.35 19.50 -2.39
N PRO A 78 -16.54 20.50 -2.80
CA PRO A 78 -15.22 20.73 -2.23
C PRO A 78 -15.26 20.79 -0.70
N GLY A 79 -14.20 20.30 -0.07
CA GLY A 79 -14.09 20.13 1.38
C GLY A 79 -14.66 18.79 1.89
N SER A 80 -15.32 18.00 1.04
CA SER A 80 -15.82 16.68 1.44
C SER A 80 -14.67 15.74 1.81
N GLY A 81 -14.73 15.18 3.01
CA GLY A 81 -13.76 14.24 3.56
C GLY A 81 -14.22 12.79 3.45
N PHE A 82 -13.27 11.88 3.29
CA PHE A 82 -13.49 10.44 3.19
C PHE A 82 -12.61 9.71 4.19
N SER A 83 -13.21 8.91 5.07
CA SER A 83 -12.50 8.01 5.98
C SER A 83 -12.12 6.76 5.21
N GLY A 84 -10.83 6.51 5.05
CA GLY A 84 -10.29 5.42 4.24
C GLY A 84 -9.48 4.40 5.03
N VAL A 85 -9.43 3.18 4.49
CA VAL A 85 -8.53 2.11 4.92
C VAL A 85 -7.86 1.48 3.72
N TYR A 86 -6.62 1.04 3.91
CA TYR A 86 -5.81 0.38 2.89
C TYR A 86 -5.14 -0.85 3.47
N ASP A 87 -5.19 -1.97 2.75
CA ASP A 87 -4.35 -3.13 3.02
C ASP A 87 -3.22 -3.22 1.99
N HIS A 88 -2.00 -3.25 2.52
CA HIS A 88 -0.80 -3.28 1.69
C HIS A 88 -0.66 -4.58 0.91
N SER A 89 -1.02 -5.72 1.51
CA SER A 89 -0.76 -7.03 0.92
C SER A 89 -1.63 -7.32 -0.30
N SER A 90 -2.91 -6.93 -0.24
CA SER A 90 -3.86 -7.07 -1.34
C SER A 90 -3.91 -5.86 -2.26
N ARG A 91 -3.22 -4.76 -1.91
CA ARG A 91 -3.27 -3.46 -2.61
C ARG A 91 -4.70 -2.98 -2.83
N ARG A 92 -5.51 -3.06 -1.78
CA ARG A 92 -6.93 -2.66 -1.82
C ARG A 92 -7.22 -1.56 -0.84
N PHE A 93 -8.21 -0.74 -1.19
CA PHE A 93 -8.69 0.29 -0.31
C PHE A 93 -10.19 0.51 -0.41
N LEU A 94 -10.73 1.09 0.65
CA LEU A 94 -12.09 1.58 0.72
C LEU A 94 -12.07 2.89 1.49
N ALA A 95 -12.70 3.92 0.94
CA ALA A 95 -12.97 5.14 1.67
C ALA A 95 -14.41 5.59 1.48
N TYR A 96 -15.11 5.79 2.59
CA TYR A 96 -16.48 6.29 2.59
C TYR A 96 -16.51 7.77 2.94
N PRO A 97 -17.50 8.53 2.44
CA PRO A 97 -17.74 9.90 2.87
C PRO A 97 -17.84 9.97 4.40
N SER A 98 -17.33 11.04 5.00
CA SER A 98 -17.25 11.13 6.46
C SER A 98 -17.60 12.51 6.98
N GLY A 99 -18.21 12.57 8.16
CA GLY A 99 -18.57 13.83 8.82
C GLY A 99 -19.53 14.67 7.97
N ASP A 100 -19.17 15.93 7.72
CA ASP A 100 -20.02 16.92 7.04
C ASP A 100 -19.94 16.83 5.50
N SER A 101 -19.46 15.72 4.95
CA SER A 101 -19.42 15.50 3.51
C SER A 101 -20.81 15.57 2.90
N THR A 102 -20.97 16.36 1.85
CA THR A 102 -22.25 16.60 1.18
C THR A 102 -22.11 16.50 -0.33
N LEU A 103 -23.17 15.99 -0.95
CA LEU A 103 -23.30 16.05 -2.40
C LEU A 103 -23.58 17.48 -2.84
N ARG A 104 -23.35 17.80 -4.11
CA ARG A 104 -23.65 19.11 -4.72
C ARG A 104 -25.15 19.44 -4.66
N SER A 105 -26.00 18.42 -4.62
CA SER A 105 -27.44 18.56 -4.35
C SER A 105 -27.78 19.02 -2.93
N GLY A 106 -26.80 19.02 -2.01
CA GLY A 106 -26.99 19.26 -0.58
C GLY A 106 -27.36 18.02 0.22
N ALA A 107 -27.58 16.87 -0.42
CA ALA A 107 -27.88 15.62 0.25
C ALA A 107 -26.66 15.03 0.98
N VAL A 108 -26.91 14.32 2.07
CA VAL A 108 -25.90 13.49 2.76
C VAL A 108 -25.73 12.19 1.97
N PRO A 109 -24.49 11.75 1.67
CA PRO A 109 -24.26 10.47 1.01
C PRO A 109 -24.81 9.29 1.83
N GLU A 110 -25.47 8.34 1.16
CA GLU A 110 -26.12 7.18 1.80
C GLU A 110 -25.18 6.32 2.66
N ASN A 111 -23.91 6.24 2.29
CA ASN A 111 -22.86 5.48 2.99
C ASN A 111 -21.94 6.37 3.84
N ALA A 112 -22.37 7.58 4.20
CA ALA A 112 -21.58 8.46 5.04
C ALA A 112 -21.35 7.83 6.43
N VAL A 113 -20.10 7.89 6.90
CA VAL A 113 -19.70 7.45 8.24
C VAL A 113 -19.47 8.65 9.17
N PRO A 114 -19.56 8.47 10.50
CA PRO A 114 -19.27 9.55 11.43
C PRO A 114 -17.84 10.08 11.29
N ARG A 115 -17.64 11.38 11.59
CA ARG A 115 -16.30 11.99 11.63
C ARG A 115 -15.37 11.28 12.62
N TYR A 116 -15.89 10.92 13.78
CA TYR A 116 -15.17 10.19 14.83
C TYR A 116 -15.61 8.73 14.82
N GLY A 117 -14.66 7.80 14.71
CA GLY A 117 -14.95 6.38 14.61
C GLY A 117 -15.15 5.88 13.17
N GLY A 118 -15.35 6.77 12.18
CA GLY A 118 -15.58 6.36 10.79
C GLY A 118 -14.48 5.46 10.19
N HIS A 119 -13.21 5.61 10.58
CA HIS A 119 -12.16 4.67 10.15
C HIS A 119 -12.39 3.25 10.66
N TYR A 120 -12.89 3.09 11.89
CA TYR A 120 -13.22 1.78 12.45
C TYR A 120 -14.39 1.13 11.70
N ASP A 121 -15.43 1.90 11.40
CA ASP A 121 -16.59 1.43 10.64
C ASP A 121 -16.15 1.00 9.23
N VAL A 122 -15.35 1.83 8.56
CA VAL A 122 -14.81 1.51 7.23
C VAL A 122 -13.88 0.30 7.28
N ASN A 123 -13.04 0.14 8.31
CA ASN A 123 -12.19 -1.04 8.46
C ASN A 123 -13.02 -2.32 8.66
N SER A 124 -14.11 -2.24 9.42
CA SER A 124 -15.05 -3.35 9.63
C SER A 124 -15.74 -3.77 8.32
N ILE A 125 -16.17 -2.78 7.52
CA ILE A 125 -16.79 -3.01 6.21
C ILE A 125 -15.76 -3.58 5.23
N PHE A 126 -14.57 -3.01 5.17
CA PHE A 126 -13.47 -3.47 4.33
C PHE A 126 -13.07 -4.91 4.67
N THR A 127 -12.95 -5.23 5.95
CA THR A 127 -12.68 -6.59 6.46
C THR A 127 -13.77 -7.57 6.02
N ARG A 128 -15.05 -7.21 6.17
CA ARG A 128 -16.16 -8.06 5.75
C ARG A 128 -16.17 -8.28 4.23
N ALA A 129 -15.91 -7.21 3.46
CA ALA A 129 -15.88 -7.28 2.01
C ALA A 129 -14.66 -8.08 1.52
N THR A 130 -13.54 -8.05 2.26
CA THR A 130 -12.26 -8.58 1.78
C THR A 130 -11.70 -9.81 2.49
N GLY A 131 -12.28 -10.23 3.60
CA GLY A 131 -11.66 -11.23 4.47
C GLY A 131 -10.26 -10.85 4.97
N THR A 132 -9.81 -9.61 4.76
CA THR A 132 -8.50 -9.14 5.22
C THR A 132 -8.52 -9.03 6.74
N ASN A 133 -7.40 -9.35 7.39
CA ASN A 133 -7.27 -9.09 8.82
C ASN A 133 -7.32 -7.57 9.10
N PRO A 134 -8.27 -7.07 9.92
CA PRO A 134 -8.42 -5.64 10.21
C PRO A 134 -7.18 -5.01 10.84
N ASP A 135 -6.36 -5.80 11.54
CA ASP A 135 -5.15 -5.35 12.24
C ASP A 135 -3.98 -5.07 11.29
N ARG A 136 -4.13 -5.40 10.00
CA ARG A 136 -3.10 -5.16 8.96
C ARG A 136 -3.39 -3.92 8.13
N SER A 137 -4.60 -3.39 8.22
CA SER A 137 -5.01 -2.19 7.51
C SER A 137 -4.35 -0.93 8.09
N VAL A 138 -4.17 0.07 7.26
CA VAL A 138 -3.84 1.44 7.67
C VAL A 138 -4.98 2.38 7.32
N GLY A 139 -5.32 3.29 8.23
CA GLY A 139 -6.34 4.31 8.08
C GLY A 139 -5.79 5.63 7.56
N PHE A 140 -6.51 6.27 6.65
CA PHE A 140 -6.18 7.57 6.07
C PHE A 140 -7.44 8.42 5.88
N THR A 141 -7.30 9.72 5.67
CA THR A 141 -8.40 10.59 5.26
C THR A 141 -8.07 11.23 3.92
N ALA A 142 -8.99 11.13 2.96
CA ALA A 142 -8.92 11.84 1.69
C ALA A 142 -9.85 13.05 1.73
N ILE A 143 -9.44 14.21 1.22
CA ILE A 143 -10.24 15.44 1.18
C ILE A 143 -10.31 15.94 -0.25
N LEU A 144 -11.51 16.08 -0.80
CA LEU A 144 -11.72 16.68 -2.12
C LEU A 144 -11.49 18.19 -2.02
N ARG A 145 -10.57 18.74 -2.82
CA ARG A 145 -10.26 20.17 -2.87
C ARG A 145 -11.08 20.88 -3.94
N GLU A 146 -11.03 22.21 -3.95
CA GLU A 146 -11.76 23.05 -4.90
C GLU A 146 -11.33 22.83 -6.35
N ASP A 147 -10.06 22.55 -6.59
CA ASP A 147 -9.49 22.23 -7.91
C ASP A 147 -9.76 20.78 -8.37
N GLY A 148 -10.54 20.02 -7.59
CA GLY A 148 -10.82 18.61 -7.85
C GLY A 148 -9.68 17.66 -7.46
N SER A 149 -8.56 18.15 -6.95
CA SER A 149 -7.49 17.32 -6.40
C SER A 149 -7.88 16.71 -5.05
N ILE A 150 -7.15 15.68 -4.63
CA ILE A 150 -7.37 15.00 -3.35
C ILE A 150 -6.19 15.28 -2.42
N GLY A 151 -6.48 15.84 -1.24
CA GLY A 151 -5.53 15.95 -0.14
C GLY A 151 -5.58 14.73 0.77
N MET A 152 -4.43 14.27 1.24
CA MET A 152 -4.30 13.08 2.08
C MET A 152 -3.80 13.42 3.48
N HIS A 153 -4.56 13.02 4.50
CA HIS A 153 -4.11 12.99 5.89
C HIS A 153 -3.89 11.55 6.35
N TRP A 154 -2.87 11.35 7.17
CA TRP A 154 -2.35 10.02 7.50
C TRP A 154 -2.71 9.55 8.91
N VAL A 155 -3.52 10.30 9.65
CA VAL A 155 -3.81 10.02 11.06
C VAL A 155 -5.08 9.20 11.22
N SER A 156 -5.02 8.11 12.00
CA SER A 156 -6.17 7.35 12.47
C SER A 156 -5.87 6.71 13.82
N ARG A 157 -6.54 7.14 14.89
CA ARG A 157 -6.34 6.55 16.22
C ARG A 157 -6.92 5.13 16.33
N SER A 158 -8.03 4.86 15.64
CA SER A 158 -8.75 3.59 15.75
C SER A 158 -8.20 2.49 14.85
N VAL A 159 -7.57 2.84 13.73
CA VAL A 159 -6.96 1.86 12.81
C VAL A 159 -5.46 1.82 12.98
N ASN A 160 -4.76 2.96 12.80
CA ASN A 160 -3.30 2.96 12.89
C ASN A 160 -2.82 2.75 14.33
N GLY A 161 -3.47 3.41 15.30
CA GLY A 161 -3.14 3.25 16.72
C GLY A 161 -3.40 1.84 17.29
N ALA A 162 -4.24 1.05 16.60
CA ALA A 162 -4.53 -0.33 16.97
C ALA A 162 -3.71 -1.36 16.16
N ASN A 163 -3.00 -0.93 15.11
CA ASN A 163 -2.25 -1.83 14.23
C ASN A 163 -0.95 -2.28 14.92
N PRO A 164 -0.78 -3.59 15.24
CA PRO A 164 0.40 -4.08 15.96
C PRO A 164 1.68 -4.10 15.10
N SER A 165 1.59 -3.85 13.79
CA SER A 165 2.72 -3.93 12.86
C SER A 165 3.61 -2.69 12.89
N PHE A 166 3.17 -1.60 13.52
CA PHE A 166 3.96 -0.38 13.70
C PHE A 166 3.47 0.42 14.91
N GLN A 167 4.26 1.40 15.35
CA GLN A 167 3.90 2.27 16.46
C GLN A 167 3.37 3.62 15.96
N GLY A 168 2.39 4.18 16.69
CA GLY A 168 1.86 5.52 16.44
C GLY A 168 0.49 5.52 15.77
N VAL A 169 0.00 6.71 15.43
CA VAL A 169 -1.35 6.91 14.85
C VAL A 169 -1.30 7.34 13.38
N GLU A 170 -0.09 7.50 12.83
CA GLU A 170 0.12 7.88 11.45
C GLU A 170 0.43 6.69 10.56
N VAL A 171 0.00 6.73 9.30
CA VAL A 171 0.44 5.77 8.28
C VAL A 171 1.96 5.87 8.12
N PRO A 172 2.71 4.74 8.17
CA PRO A 172 4.14 4.71 7.90
C PRO A 172 4.50 5.35 6.56
N GLU A 173 5.57 6.15 6.52
CA GLU A 173 5.94 6.96 5.34
C GLU A 173 6.06 6.13 4.05
N HIS A 174 6.65 4.93 4.14
CA HIS A 174 6.84 4.04 3.00
C HIS A 174 5.53 3.50 2.38
N LEU A 175 4.39 3.59 3.10
CA LEU A 175 3.07 3.19 2.60
C LEU A 175 2.29 4.35 1.97
N ARG A 176 2.66 5.61 2.25
CA ARG A 176 1.91 6.80 1.78
C ARG A 176 1.94 6.91 0.26
N GLY A 177 3.11 6.74 -0.36
CA GLY A 177 3.29 6.74 -1.82
C GLY A 177 2.39 5.73 -2.54
N PRO A 178 2.46 4.43 -2.20
CA PRO A 178 1.58 3.40 -2.75
C PRO A 178 0.08 3.71 -2.63
N ILE A 179 -0.37 4.26 -1.50
CA ILE A 179 -1.78 4.64 -1.30
C ILE A 179 -2.18 5.78 -2.25
N MET A 180 -1.38 6.84 -2.33
CA MET A 180 -1.67 7.97 -3.22
C MET A 180 -1.73 7.54 -4.68
N GLU A 181 -0.81 6.67 -5.11
CA GLU A 181 -0.80 6.17 -6.49
C GLU A 181 -2.06 5.35 -6.79
N LEU A 182 -2.49 4.50 -5.86
CA LEU A 182 -3.70 3.71 -6.04
C LEU A 182 -4.95 4.60 -6.13
N ILE A 183 -5.07 5.61 -5.27
CA ILE A 183 -6.18 6.57 -5.32
C ILE A 183 -6.13 7.37 -6.62
N ARG A 184 -4.95 7.80 -7.08
CA ARG A 184 -4.77 8.50 -8.36
C ARG A 184 -5.29 7.66 -9.53
N GLN A 185 -4.89 6.38 -9.57
CA GLN A 185 -5.33 5.44 -10.61
C GLN A 185 -6.85 5.20 -10.58
N THR A 186 -7.43 5.03 -9.39
CA THR A 186 -8.88 4.79 -9.24
C THR A 186 -9.73 6.01 -9.57
N THR A 187 -9.27 7.21 -9.22
CA THR A 187 -10.09 8.43 -9.30
C THR A 187 -9.79 9.29 -10.53
N ASN A 188 -8.66 9.05 -11.20
CA ASN A 188 -8.10 9.94 -12.24
C ASN A 188 -8.00 11.40 -11.76
N ARG A 189 -7.62 11.60 -10.48
CA ARG A 189 -7.39 12.91 -9.86
C ARG A 189 -5.94 13.05 -9.42
N GLN A 190 -5.47 14.29 -9.34
CA GLN A 190 -4.21 14.58 -8.66
C GLN A 190 -4.36 14.32 -7.16
N VAL A 191 -3.34 13.70 -6.55
CA VAL A 191 -3.34 13.33 -5.13
C VAL A 191 -2.06 13.88 -4.49
N TRP A 192 -2.22 14.55 -3.35
CA TRP A 192 -1.14 15.23 -2.64
C TRP A 192 -1.16 14.91 -1.15
N PRO A 193 0.00 14.83 -0.49
CA PRO A 193 0.02 14.85 0.97
C PRO A 193 -0.51 16.21 1.45
N THR A 194 -1.34 16.21 2.48
CA THR A 194 -1.66 17.43 3.22
C THR A 194 -0.61 17.62 4.32
N ARG A 195 -0.20 18.87 4.53
CA ARG A 195 0.69 19.22 5.65
C ARG A 195 -0.08 19.22 6.97
#